data_AF-A0A497S312-F1
#
_entry.id   AF-A0A497S312-F1
#
_cell.length_a   1.000
_cell.length_b   1.000
_cell.length_c   1.000
_cell.angle_alpha   90.00
_cell.angle_beta   90.00
_cell.angle_gamma   90.00
#
_symmetry.space_group_name_H-M   'P 1'
#
loop_
_entity.id
_entity.type
_entity.pdbx_description
1 polymer ?
#
loop_
_entity_poly.entity_id
_entity_poly.type
_entity_poly.pdbx_seq_one_letter_code
_entity_poly.pdbx_strand_id
1 'polypeptide(L)'
;MMDLQISEIISKKIPVVSENASIRNVAKIMEREKSTYVLIENSKGELCGIVTEGDLKRAISKSMDIKKPVTLLMSSPLITISSDSMIWEATIEFFKNRIKHLPVEKDGKIIGVLTIKELALYLSRVPLYFLKEFSKAKNVEEMKESYEKFQKYTLKILPAEFEKDNIDPRYIGNIISMINDEILKTTIKLSLKKLGIKDKNFSFFVMGSEGRREQFLRTDQDNGIIFTNKENRDDFIVLGKEVHRSLLEIGFADCPASYTVGNENFVKSLDDWLSTIEHWSYSLSANDLLNLFVIGDMRHVYGNSNLLLKVRKRLHSLCRNEHIFVKMLEASLDFSVPSKPKKIDLKNQALLPIIAPIRVLSLRFGIHETNTLDRIEKLKEKKVLSKEIVTDLKVAYLFLKNIHFLTQVKNIRTNAEKINLIDVKKDLPKIKAKFLEDSLKTISEFQNLLEKKFLFTYFGMR
;
A
#
# COMPACT_ATOMS: atom_id res chain seq x y z
N MET A 1 -14.73 4.26 16.15
CA MET A 1 -15.30 3.94 14.81
C MET A 1 -16.82 4.06 14.80
N MET A 2 -17.50 3.65 15.88
CA MET A 2 -18.94 3.82 16.00
C MET A 2 -19.41 5.28 15.91
N ASP A 3 -18.61 6.24 16.34
CA ASP A 3 -18.92 7.68 16.32
C ASP A 3 -18.54 8.42 15.02
N LEU A 4 -18.29 7.69 13.93
CA LEU A 4 -18.16 8.31 12.60
C LEU A 4 -19.55 8.52 12.00
N GLN A 5 -19.71 9.59 11.23
CA GLN A 5 -20.96 9.86 10.52
C GLN A 5 -21.11 8.99 9.27
N ILE A 6 -22.34 8.56 8.96
CA ILE A 6 -22.66 7.73 7.79
C ILE A 6 -22.27 8.42 6.47
N SER A 7 -22.38 9.75 6.42
CA SER A 7 -21.98 10.59 5.28
C SER A 7 -20.52 10.39 4.83
N GLU A 8 -19.65 9.90 5.71
CA GLU A 8 -18.24 9.65 5.37
C GLU A 8 -18.04 8.35 4.58
N ILE A 9 -18.96 7.40 4.71
CA ILE A 9 -18.77 6.00 4.32
C ILE A 9 -19.74 5.51 3.24
N ILE A 10 -20.87 6.19 3.08
CA ILE A 10 -21.92 5.93 2.08
C ILE A 10 -21.40 5.70 0.65
N SER A 11 -22.04 4.74 -0.05
CA SER A 11 -21.92 4.53 -1.50
C SER A 11 -22.97 5.34 -2.25
N LYS A 12 -22.52 6.06 -3.30
CA LYS A 12 -23.35 7.00 -4.08
C LYS A 12 -24.02 6.39 -5.31
N LYS A 13 -23.71 5.13 -5.68
CA LYS A 13 -24.32 4.51 -6.86
C LYS A 13 -25.66 3.87 -6.46
N ILE A 14 -26.75 4.41 -7.01
CA ILE A 14 -28.11 3.98 -6.69
C ILE A 14 -28.77 3.53 -7.99
N PRO A 15 -28.77 2.22 -8.30
CA PRO A 15 -29.63 1.74 -9.38
C PRO A 15 -31.09 1.91 -8.95
N VAL A 16 -31.87 2.59 -9.79
CA VAL A 16 -33.29 2.90 -9.58
C VAL A 16 -34.11 2.31 -10.73
N VAL A 17 -35.29 1.79 -10.44
CA VAL A 17 -36.27 1.34 -11.42
C VAL A 17 -37.68 1.78 -11.04
N SER A 18 -38.56 1.92 -12.03
CA SER A 18 -39.98 2.15 -11.80
C SER A 18 -40.64 0.97 -11.08
N GLU A 19 -41.64 1.25 -10.24
CA GLU A 19 -42.51 0.25 -9.59
C GLU A 19 -43.17 -0.73 -10.58
N ASN A 20 -43.39 -0.30 -11.82
CA ASN A 20 -43.97 -1.13 -12.87
C ASN A 20 -42.94 -2.01 -13.60
N ALA A 21 -41.65 -1.89 -13.27
CA ALA A 21 -40.62 -2.74 -13.87
C ALA A 21 -40.86 -4.20 -13.51
N SER A 22 -40.64 -5.10 -14.47
CA SER A 22 -40.73 -6.53 -14.21
C SER A 22 -39.59 -7.03 -13.32
N ILE A 23 -39.84 -8.11 -12.57
CA ILE A 23 -38.82 -8.83 -11.79
C ILE A 23 -37.59 -9.16 -12.67
N ARG A 24 -37.82 -9.56 -13.93
CA ARG A 24 -36.76 -9.82 -14.91
C ARG A 24 -35.91 -8.58 -15.21
N ASN A 25 -36.54 -7.42 -15.37
CA ASN A 25 -35.80 -6.18 -15.65
C ASN A 25 -34.93 -5.78 -14.45
N VAL A 26 -35.43 -5.96 -13.22
CA VAL A 26 -34.66 -5.71 -12.00
C VAL A 26 -33.43 -6.62 -11.92
N ALA A 27 -33.59 -7.91 -12.19
CA ALA A 27 -32.46 -8.85 -12.24
C ALA A 27 -31.41 -8.46 -13.31
N LYS A 28 -31.85 -8.03 -14.50
CA LYS A 28 -30.95 -7.54 -15.56
C LYS A 28 -30.19 -6.28 -15.14
N ILE A 29 -30.83 -5.36 -14.43
CA ILE A 29 -30.20 -4.13 -13.96
C ILE A 29 -29.20 -4.44 -12.85
N MET A 30 -29.53 -5.32 -11.91
CA MET A 30 -28.59 -5.80 -10.89
C MET A 30 -27.33 -6.40 -11.53
N GLU A 31 -27.49 -7.27 -12.53
CA GLU A 31 -26.36 -7.88 -13.26
C GLU A 31 -25.52 -6.82 -13.99
N ARG A 32 -26.18 -5.96 -14.78
CA ARG A 32 -25.49 -4.93 -15.58
C ARG A 32 -24.73 -3.93 -14.71
N GLU A 33 -25.34 -3.51 -13.60
CA GLU A 33 -24.76 -2.50 -12.70
C GLU A 33 -23.84 -3.11 -11.64
N LYS A 34 -23.66 -4.44 -11.62
CA LYS A 34 -22.98 -5.21 -10.57
C LYS A 34 -23.50 -4.89 -9.16
N SER A 35 -24.81 -4.69 -9.03
CA SER A 35 -25.47 -4.29 -7.78
C SER A 35 -26.22 -5.45 -7.13
N THR A 36 -26.18 -5.50 -5.79
CA THR A 36 -26.92 -6.51 -5.00
C THR A 36 -28.33 -6.03 -4.60
N TYR A 37 -28.68 -4.81 -4.97
CA TYR A 37 -29.96 -4.16 -4.67
C TYR A 37 -30.37 -3.17 -5.78
N VAL A 38 -31.64 -2.77 -5.79
CA VAL A 38 -32.22 -1.71 -6.62
C VAL A 38 -33.28 -0.97 -5.81
N LEU A 39 -33.31 0.37 -5.88
CA LEU A 39 -34.39 1.17 -5.30
C LEU A 39 -35.55 1.31 -6.28
N ILE A 40 -36.76 1.34 -5.76
CA ILE A 40 -37.99 1.40 -6.53
C ILE A 40 -38.56 2.82 -6.45
N GLU A 41 -38.83 3.39 -7.61
CA GLU A 41 -39.42 4.72 -7.76
C GLU A 41 -40.90 4.58 -8.15
N ASN A 42 -41.76 5.30 -7.44
CA ASN A 42 -43.19 5.34 -7.74
C ASN A 42 -43.50 6.30 -8.90
N SER A 43 -44.76 6.31 -9.33
CA SER A 43 -45.27 7.24 -10.36
C SER A 43 -45.09 8.74 -10.05
N LYS A 44 -44.80 9.13 -8.80
CA LYS A 44 -44.53 10.52 -8.38
C LYS A 44 -43.03 10.89 -8.40
N GLY A 45 -42.14 9.95 -8.75
CA GLY A 45 -40.69 10.15 -8.71
C GLY A 45 -40.09 9.98 -7.30
N GLU A 46 -40.83 9.37 -6.37
CA GLU A 46 -40.36 9.14 -5.00
C GLU A 46 -39.84 7.71 -4.85
N LEU A 47 -38.70 7.56 -4.17
CA LEU A 47 -38.15 6.25 -3.85
C LEU A 47 -38.98 5.62 -2.72
N CYS A 48 -39.73 4.57 -3.04
CA CYS A 48 -40.78 4.01 -2.18
C CYS A 48 -40.47 2.58 -1.71
N GLY A 49 -39.50 1.90 -2.32
CA GLY A 49 -39.15 0.52 -1.97
C GLY A 49 -37.74 0.11 -2.36
N ILE A 50 -37.34 -1.07 -1.90
CA ILE A 50 -36.05 -1.69 -2.24
C ILE A 50 -36.25 -3.17 -2.57
N VAL A 51 -35.48 -3.66 -3.54
CA VAL A 51 -35.42 -5.07 -3.91
C VAL A 51 -33.97 -5.51 -3.87
N THR A 52 -33.70 -6.66 -3.28
CA THR A 52 -32.36 -7.24 -3.12
C THR A 52 -32.22 -8.57 -3.87
N GLU A 53 -30.99 -9.06 -4.04
CA GLU A 53 -30.74 -10.42 -4.52
C GLU A 53 -31.48 -11.49 -3.70
N GLY A 54 -31.66 -11.26 -2.40
CA GLY A 54 -32.41 -12.17 -1.52
C GLY A 54 -33.86 -12.30 -1.95
N ASP A 55 -34.47 -11.21 -2.40
CA ASP A 55 -35.86 -11.18 -2.85
C ASP A 55 -36.02 -11.86 -4.20
N LEU A 56 -35.06 -11.67 -5.11
CA LEU A 56 -35.00 -12.40 -6.38
C LEU A 56 -34.86 -13.92 -6.16
N LYS A 57 -33.96 -14.34 -5.27
CA LYS A 57 -33.81 -15.77 -4.89
C LYS A 57 -35.11 -16.34 -4.33
N ARG A 58 -35.80 -15.57 -3.49
CA ARG A 58 -37.10 -15.95 -2.93
C ARG A 58 -38.18 -16.05 -4.00
N ALA A 59 -38.22 -15.12 -4.94
CA ALA A 59 -39.15 -15.14 -6.07
C ALA A 59 -38.97 -16.41 -6.93
N ILE A 60 -37.71 -16.77 -7.23
CA ILE A 60 -37.36 -17.99 -7.96
C ILE A 60 -37.79 -19.23 -7.18
N SER A 61 -37.48 -19.29 -5.87
CA SER A 61 -37.86 -20.43 -5.01
C SER A 61 -39.36 -20.67 -4.92
N LYS A 62 -40.17 -19.62 -5.14
CA LYS A 62 -41.64 -19.67 -5.16
C LYS A 62 -42.23 -19.79 -6.57
N SER A 63 -41.39 -20.00 -7.59
CA SER A 63 -41.80 -20.09 -8.99
C SER A 63 -42.63 -18.89 -9.46
N MET A 64 -42.34 -17.69 -8.96
CA MET A 64 -43.04 -16.47 -9.38
C MET A 64 -42.77 -16.16 -10.85
N ASP A 65 -43.80 -15.72 -11.57
CA ASP A 65 -43.64 -15.26 -12.95
C ASP A 65 -42.79 -13.97 -12.97
N ILE A 66 -41.60 -14.09 -13.57
CA ILE A 66 -40.61 -13.02 -13.67
C ILE A 66 -41.05 -11.84 -14.56
N LYS A 67 -42.17 -11.95 -15.27
CA LYS A 67 -42.78 -10.84 -16.03
C LYS A 67 -43.64 -9.93 -15.14
N LYS A 68 -44.04 -10.39 -13.96
CA LYS A 68 -44.86 -9.60 -13.03
C LYS A 68 -44.08 -8.39 -12.48
N PRO A 69 -44.79 -7.34 -12.04
CA PRO A 69 -44.16 -6.12 -11.50
C PRO A 69 -43.37 -6.40 -10.22
N VAL A 70 -42.32 -5.60 -10.02
CA VAL A 70 -41.40 -5.75 -8.90
C VAL A 70 -42.01 -5.33 -7.56
N THR A 71 -43.13 -4.61 -7.57
CA THR A 71 -43.93 -4.31 -6.37
C THR A 71 -44.34 -5.55 -5.59
N LEU A 72 -44.41 -6.71 -6.24
CA LEU A 72 -44.69 -8.00 -5.57
C LEU A 72 -43.52 -8.53 -4.74
N LEU A 73 -42.32 -8.00 -4.94
CA LEU A 73 -41.09 -8.41 -4.25
C LEU A 73 -40.54 -7.34 -3.32
N MET A 74 -40.83 -6.07 -3.60
CA MET A 74 -40.17 -4.96 -2.91
C MET A 74 -40.53 -4.93 -1.43
N SER A 75 -39.56 -4.50 -0.62
CA SER A 75 -39.83 -4.07 0.75
C SER A 75 -40.25 -2.60 0.72
N SER A 76 -41.41 -2.29 1.30
CA SER A 76 -41.98 -0.95 1.42
C SER A 76 -42.79 -0.85 2.73
N PRO A 77 -42.78 0.29 3.45
CA PRO A 77 -42.03 1.52 3.16
C PRO A 77 -40.51 1.32 3.28
N LEU A 78 -39.74 2.23 2.68
CA LEU A 78 -38.28 2.22 2.82
C LEU A 78 -37.90 2.51 4.28
N ILE A 79 -37.07 1.63 4.84
CA ILE A 79 -36.38 1.89 6.10
C ILE A 79 -35.14 2.70 5.75
N THR A 80 -35.03 3.93 6.25
CA THR A 80 -33.95 4.87 5.93
C THR A 80 -33.17 5.27 7.18
N ILE A 81 -32.00 5.88 6.99
CA ILE A 81 -31.21 6.49 8.07
C ILE A 81 -30.66 7.84 7.62
N SER A 82 -30.54 8.81 8.54
CA SER A 82 -29.95 10.12 8.23
C SER A 82 -28.47 9.99 7.88
N SER A 83 -27.99 10.82 6.94
CA SER A 83 -26.56 10.92 6.62
C SER A 83 -25.71 11.40 7.78
N ASP A 84 -26.33 12.11 8.73
CA ASP A 84 -25.66 12.72 9.87
C ASP A 84 -25.64 11.77 11.08
N SER A 85 -26.38 10.66 11.01
CA SER A 85 -26.35 9.59 12.01
C SER A 85 -24.99 8.91 12.06
N MET A 86 -24.72 8.33 13.21
CA MET A 86 -23.50 7.61 13.53
C MET A 86 -23.54 6.16 13.03
N ILE A 87 -22.38 5.58 12.80
CA ILE A 87 -22.22 4.19 12.35
C ILE A 87 -22.89 3.17 13.29
N TRP A 88 -22.87 3.40 14.61
CA TRP A 88 -23.55 2.48 15.54
C TRP A 88 -25.07 2.48 15.37
N GLU A 89 -25.67 3.62 15.02
CA GLU A 89 -27.11 3.72 14.74
C GLU A 89 -27.47 2.86 13.53
N ALA A 90 -26.68 2.95 12.45
CA ALA A 90 -26.84 2.08 11.29
C ALA A 90 -26.69 0.59 11.65
N THR A 91 -25.75 0.27 12.53
CA THR A 91 -25.53 -1.11 13.00
C THR A 91 -26.79 -1.63 13.68
N ILE A 92 -27.41 -0.84 14.58
CA ILE A 92 -28.67 -1.18 15.24
C ILE A 92 -29.77 -1.40 14.20
N GLU A 93 -29.91 -0.50 13.21
CA GLU A 93 -30.94 -0.62 12.19
C GLU A 93 -30.80 -1.88 11.33
N PHE A 94 -29.58 -2.32 10.99
CA PHE A 94 -29.35 -3.59 10.30
C PHE A 94 -29.85 -4.80 11.12
N PHE A 95 -29.51 -4.85 12.42
CA PHE A 95 -29.89 -5.97 13.28
C PHE A 95 -31.38 -5.95 13.63
N LYS A 96 -31.92 -4.79 14.01
CA LYS A 96 -33.31 -4.60 14.43
C LYS A 96 -34.28 -4.96 13.31
N ASN A 97 -34.01 -4.51 12.08
CA ASN A 97 -34.90 -4.76 10.94
C ASN A 97 -34.50 -6.01 10.13
N ARG A 98 -33.41 -6.69 10.49
CA ARG A 98 -32.87 -7.86 9.78
C ARG A 98 -32.60 -7.59 8.29
N ILE A 99 -32.18 -6.37 7.99
CA ILE A 99 -31.86 -5.90 6.64
C ILE A 99 -30.34 -5.90 6.42
N LYS A 100 -29.93 -5.84 5.15
CA LYS A 100 -28.50 -5.78 4.75
C LYS A 100 -28.17 -4.53 3.94
N HIS A 101 -29.17 -3.74 3.61
CA HIS A 101 -29.11 -2.55 2.77
C HIS A 101 -29.97 -1.49 3.45
N LEU A 102 -29.38 -0.33 3.72
CA LEU A 102 -29.99 0.75 4.46
C LEU A 102 -29.83 2.04 3.64
N PRO A 103 -30.88 2.45 2.91
CA PRO A 103 -30.92 3.76 2.24
C PRO A 103 -30.58 4.90 3.20
N VAL A 104 -29.69 5.78 2.75
CA VAL A 104 -29.23 6.93 3.51
C VAL A 104 -29.87 8.19 2.96
N GLU A 105 -30.50 8.95 3.83
CA GLU A 105 -31.27 10.13 3.52
C GLU A 105 -30.54 11.41 3.97
N LYS A 106 -30.64 12.47 3.17
CA LYS A 106 -30.25 13.82 3.55
C LYS A 106 -31.29 14.79 2.98
N ASP A 107 -31.80 15.68 3.84
CA ASP A 107 -32.79 16.70 3.46
C ASP A 107 -34.02 16.10 2.71
N GLY A 108 -34.53 14.95 3.17
CA GLY A 108 -35.68 14.27 2.56
C GLY A 108 -35.37 13.48 1.28
N LYS A 109 -34.10 13.40 0.86
CA LYS A 109 -33.68 12.70 -0.37
C LYS A 109 -32.73 11.56 -0.06
N ILE A 110 -32.93 10.41 -0.70
CA ILE A 110 -31.97 9.30 -0.63
C ILE A 110 -30.71 9.67 -1.42
N ILE A 111 -29.60 9.80 -0.72
CA ILE A 111 -28.29 10.17 -1.29
C ILE A 111 -27.38 8.95 -1.53
N GLY A 112 -27.82 7.76 -1.10
CA GLY A 112 -27.10 6.50 -1.30
C GLY A 112 -27.69 5.36 -0.48
N VAL A 113 -26.97 4.23 -0.46
CA VAL A 113 -27.34 3.07 0.36
C VAL A 113 -26.08 2.62 1.10
N LEU A 114 -26.19 2.44 2.40
CA LEU A 114 -25.18 1.78 3.22
C LEU A 114 -25.50 0.30 3.27
N THR A 115 -24.54 -0.56 2.91
CA THR A 115 -24.72 -2.02 3.04
C THR A 115 -24.01 -2.56 4.28
N ILE A 116 -24.49 -3.68 4.82
CA ILE A 116 -23.80 -4.36 5.94
C ILE A 116 -22.40 -4.81 5.54
N LYS A 117 -22.16 -5.09 4.25
CA LYS A 117 -20.83 -5.43 3.71
C LYS A 117 -19.90 -4.21 3.77
N GLU A 118 -20.39 -3.04 3.36
CA GLU A 118 -19.64 -1.79 3.50
C GLU A 118 -19.42 -1.48 4.97
N LEU A 119 -20.46 -1.51 5.80
CA LEU A 119 -20.33 -1.32 7.24
C LEU A 119 -19.28 -2.28 7.85
N ALA A 120 -19.30 -3.56 7.49
CA ALA A 120 -18.30 -4.53 7.94
C ALA A 120 -16.89 -4.21 7.42
N LEU A 121 -16.75 -3.69 6.20
CA LEU A 121 -15.48 -3.17 5.68
C LEU A 121 -14.99 -1.96 6.48
N TYR A 122 -15.91 -1.06 6.84
CA TYR A 122 -15.65 0.15 7.62
C TYR A 122 -15.35 -0.14 9.09
N LEU A 123 -15.94 -1.18 9.66
CA LEU A 123 -15.71 -1.65 11.04
C LEU A 123 -14.58 -2.67 11.13
N SER A 124 -14.10 -3.20 9.99
CA SER A 124 -13.00 -4.15 9.98
C SER A 124 -11.70 -3.43 10.33
N ARG A 125 -11.17 -3.77 11.50
CA ARG A 125 -9.80 -3.44 11.93
C ARG A 125 -8.73 -4.07 11.02
N VAL A 126 -9.13 -4.94 10.09
CA VAL A 126 -8.19 -5.77 9.34
C VAL A 126 -8.43 -5.67 7.84
N PRO A 127 -7.45 -5.12 7.10
CA PRO A 127 -7.46 -5.09 5.64
C PRO A 127 -7.52 -6.47 4.92
N LEU A 128 -7.62 -7.60 5.63
CA LEU A 128 -7.69 -8.96 5.04
C LEU A 128 -8.83 -9.14 4.03
N TYR A 129 -9.91 -8.36 4.14
CA TYR A 129 -10.94 -8.31 3.11
C TYR A 129 -10.32 -8.01 1.73
N PHE A 130 -9.45 -7.00 1.64
CA PHE A 130 -8.82 -6.59 0.40
C PHE A 130 -7.90 -7.67 -0.16
N LEU A 131 -7.17 -8.41 0.70
CA LEU A 131 -6.40 -9.57 0.26
C LEU A 131 -7.27 -10.57 -0.49
N LYS A 132 -8.44 -10.90 0.06
CA LYS A 132 -9.36 -11.85 -0.56
C LYS A 132 -9.93 -11.33 -1.88
N GLU A 133 -10.31 -10.05 -1.95
CA GLU A 133 -10.83 -9.45 -3.19
C GLU A 133 -9.76 -9.47 -4.29
N PHE A 134 -8.54 -9.00 -4.01
CA PHE A 134 -7.45 -9.00 -5.00
C PHE A 134 -7.04 -10.41 -5.43
N SER A 135 -7.05 -11.38 -4.52
CA SER A 135 -6.73 -12.78 -4.88
C SER A 135 -7.73 -13.42 -5.85
N LYS A 136 -8.97 -12.90 -5.89
CA LYS A 136 -10.08 -13.45 -6.68
C LYS A 136 -10.36 -12.67 -7.96
N ALA A 137 -9.77 -11.50 -8.12
CA ALA A 137 -9.98 -10.64 -9.27
C ALA A 137 -9.59 -11.37 -10.56
N LYS A 138 -10.46 -11.29 -11.58
CA LYS A 138 -10.32 -12.02 -12.84
C LYS A 138 -9.71 -11.17 -13.96
N ASN A 139 -9.65 -9.86 -13.77
CA ASN A 139 -9.19 -8.89 -14.75
C ASN A 139 -8.71 -7.60 -14.05
N VAL A 140 -8.06 -6.73 -14.81
CA VAL A 140 -7.49 -5.47 -14.32
C VAL A 140 -8.57 -4.49 -13.84
N GLU A 141 -9.76 -4.51 -14.44
CA GLU A 141 -10.88 -3.65 -14.03
C GLU A 141 -11.38 -3.99 -12.61
N GLU A 142 -11.56 -5.27 -12.29
CA GLU A 142 -11.92 -5.72 -10.93
C GLU A 142 -10.83 -5.36 -9.89
N MET A 143 -9.55 -5.42 -10.31
CA MET A 143 -8.42 -4.99 -9.47
C MET A 143 -8.50 -3.49 -9.19
N LYS A 144 -8.78 -2.67 -10.21
CA LYS A 144 -8.93 -1.22 -10.11
C LYS A 144 -10.07 -0.84 -9.16
N GLU A 145 -11.27 -1.40 -9.35
CA GLU A 145 -12.43 -1.17 -8.47
C GLU A 145 -12.11 -1.51 -7.00
N SER A 146 -11.36 -2.59 -6.76
CA SER A 146 -10.95 -3.01 -5.42
C SER A 146 -9.87 -2.10 -4.82
N TYR A 147 -8.95 -1.62 -5.65
CA TYR A 147 -7.88 -0.70 -5.25
C TYR A 147 -8.41 0.69 -4.89
N GLU A 148 -9.41 1.20 -5.61
CA GLU A 148 -10.09 2.46 -5.26
C GLU A 148 -10.73 2.39 -3.86
N LYS A 149 -11.38 1.27 -3.53
CA LYS A 149 -11.94 1.02 -2.19
C LYS A 149 -10.83 0.93 -1.13
N PHE A 150 -9.72 0.26 -1.45
CA PHE A 150 -8.57 0.16 -0.56
C PHE A 150 -7.94 1.53 -0.29
N GLN A 151 -7.76 2.36 -1.33
CA GLN A 151 -7.27 3.73 -1.17
C GLN A 151 -8.21 4.58 -0.31
N LYS A 152 -9.53 4.47 -0.49
CA LYS A 152 -10.52 5.15 0.38
C LYS A 152 -10.37 4.69 1.84
N TYR A 153 -10.17 3.38 2.08
CA TYR A 153 -9.95 2.84 3.42
C TYR A 153 -8.69 3.43 4.07
N THR A 154 -7.56 3.33 3.38
CA THR A 154 -6.25 3.79 3.88
C THR A 154 -6.22 5.31 4.09
N LEU A 155 -6.89 6.08 3.23
CA LEU A 155 -6.92 7.53 3.35
C LEU A 155 -7.94 8.03 4.36
N LYS A 156 -9.04 7.33 4.64
CA LYS A 156 -10.12 7.83 5.50
C LYS A 156 -10.17 7.19 6.88
N ILE A 157 -10.05 5.86 6.93
CA ILE A 157 -10.36 5.06 8.11
C ILE A 157 -9.11 4.83 8.94
N LEU A 158 -8.07 4.32 8.28
CA LEU A 158 -6.81 3.97 8.92
C LEU A 158 -6.19 5.11 9.77
N PRO A 159 -6.18 6.38 9.34
CA PRO A 159 -5.60 7.46 10.14
C PRO A 159 -6.32 7.65 11.49
N ALA A 160 -7.65 7.48 11.51
CA ALA A 160 -8.42 7.58 12.74
C ALA A 160 -8.14 6.43 13.72
N GLU A 161 -7.77 5.24 13.21
CA GLU A 161 -7.34 4.12 14.04
C GLU A 161 -5.94 4.37 14.64
N PHE A 162 -5.02 4.93 13.86
CA PHE A 162 -3.68 5.32 14.35
C PHE A 162 -3.73 6.39 15.44
N GLU A 163 -4.65 7.33 15.34
CA GLU A 163 -4.79 8.42 16.30
C GLU A 163 -5.47 8.00 17.60
N LYS A 164 -6.41 7.03 17.55
CA LYS A 164 -7.22 6.61 18.71
C LYS A 164 -6.62 5.47 19.53
N ASP A 165 -6.05 4.44 18.88
CA ASP A 165 -5.82 3.15 19.54
C ASP A 165 -4.34 2.81 19.82
N ASN A 166 -3.42 3.78 19.72
CA ASN A 166 -1.98 3.59 19.92
C ASN A 166 -1.43 2.37 19.14
N ILE A 167 -1.96 2.16 17.93
CA ILE A 167 -1.68 0.99 17.10
C ILE A 167 -0.22 1.05 16.64
N ASP A 168 0.47 -0.08 16.80
CA ASP A 168 1.83 -0.22 16.32
C ASP A 168 1.88 -0.07 14.78
N PRO A 169 2.59 0.94 14.23
CA PRO A 169 2.71 1.14 12.80
C PRO A 169 3.23 -0.08 12.03
N ARG A 170 3.99 -0.96 12.69
CA ARG A 170 4.49 -2.22 12.09
C ARG A 170 3.37 -3.16 11.70
N TYR A 171 2.32 -3.27 12.52
CA TYR A 171 1.21 -4.18 12.27
C TYR A 171 0.49 -3.81 10.98
N ILE A 172 0.15 -2.53 10.83
CA ILE A 172 -0.54 -2.02 9.65
C ILE A 172 0.37 -2.03 8.43
N GLY A 173 1.61 -1.56 8.55
CA GLY A 173 2.57 -1.55 7.44
C GLY A 173 2.77 -2.96 6.85
N ASN A 174 2.81 -3.98 7.71
CA ASN A 174 2.87 -5.38 7.29
C ASN A 174 1.63 -5.80 6.50
N ILE A 175 0.43 -5.47 6.99
CA ILE A 175 -0.80 -5.84 6.29
C ILE A 175 -0.92 -5.13 4.94
N ILE A 176 -0.61 -3.83 4.88
CA ILE A 176 -0.62 -3.07 3.62
C ILE A 176 0.38 -3.69 2.64
N SER A 177 1.57 -4.05 3.11
CA SER A 177 2.58 -4.71 2.28
C SER A 177 2.11 -6.08 1.78
N MET A 178 1.38 -6.85 2.59
CA MET A 178 0.77 -8.11 2.14
C MET A 178 -0.27 -7.88 1.04
N ILE A 179 -1.05 -6.78 1.13
CA ILE A 179 -2.03 -6.41 0.11
C ILE A 179 -1.33 -6.02 -1.19
N ASN A 180 -0.30 -5.18 -1.12
CA ASN A 180 0.49 -4.80 -2.28
C ASN A 180 1.13 -6.04 -2.94
N ASP A 181 1.68 -6.96 -2.15
CA ASP A 181 2.21 -8.24 -2.64
C ASP A 181 1.13 -9.05 -3.37
N GLU A 182 -0.09 -9.12 -2.85
CA GLU A 182 -1.19 -9.85 -3.51
C GLU A 182 -1.63 -9.15 -4.80
N ILE A 183 -1.67 -7.82 -4.83
CA ILE A 183 -1.96 -7.05 -6.04
C ILE A 183 -0.92 -7.35 -7.13
N LEU A 184 0.37 -7.32 -6.79
CA LEU A 184 1.44 -7.65 -7.72
C LEU A 184 1.32 -9.08 -8.22
N LYS A 185 1.13 -10.06 -7.33
CA LYS A 185 1.00 -11.48 -7.70
C LYS A 185 -0.18 -11.71 -8.64
N THR A 186 -1.34 -11.12 -8.36
CA THR A 186 -2.52 -11.25 -9.22
C THR A 186 -2.26 -10.57 -10.56
N THR A 187 -1.68 -9.37 -10.58
CA THR A 187 -1.33 -8.68 -11.82
C THR A 187 -0.39 -9.53 -12.68
N ILE A 188 0.69 -10.07 -12.11
CA ILE A 188 1.63 -10.95 -12.82
C ILE A 188 0.93 -12.19 -13.38
N LYS A 189 0.05 -12.85 -12.59
CA LYS A 189 -0.71 -14.02 -13.07
C LYS A 189 -1.64 -13.68 -14.24
N LEU A 190 -2.32 -12.52 -14.18
CA LEU A 190 -3.20 -12.05 -15.25
C LEU A 190 -2.39 -11.72 -16.52
N SER A 191 -1.25 -11.04 -16.38
CA SER A 191 -0.34 -10.72 -17.49
C SER A 191 0.23 -11.98 -18.14
N LEU A 192 0.70 -12.96 -17.36
CA LEU A 192 1.18 -14.25 -17.88
C LEU A 192 0.09 -14.97 -18.68
N LYS A 193 -1.14 -15.02 -18.15
CA LYS A 193 -2.27 -15.65 -18.83
C LYS A 193 -2.61 -14.93 -20.13
N LYS A 194 -2.63 -13.59 -20.13
CA LYS A 194 -2.91 -12.75 -21.30
C LYS A 194 -1.88 -12.96 -22.41
N LEU A 195 -0.61 -13.04 -22.06
CA LEU A 195 0.51 -13.16 -23.00
C LEU A 195 0.80 -14.61 -23.42
N GLY A 196 0.22 -15.61 -22.75
CA GLY A 196 0.48 -17.02 -23.04
C GLY A 196 1.88 -17.51 -22.64
N ILE A 197 2.61 -16.74 -21.83
CA ILE A 197 3.95 -17.09 -21.36
C ILE A 197 3.85 -18.24 -20.35
N LYS A 198 4.43 -19.38 -20.69
CA LYS A 198 4.43 -20.59 -19.85
C LYS A 198 5.68 -20.74 -18.99
N ASP A 199 6.77 -20.07 -19.35
CA ASP A 199 8.03 -20.13 -18.60
C ASP A 199 7.87 -19.46 -17.22
N LYS A 200 8.15 -20.23 -16.18
CA LYS A 200 8.11 -19.79 -14.78
C LYS A 200 9.50 -19.62 -14.18
N ASN A 201 10.56 -19.79 -14.97
CA ASN A 201 11.96 -19.69 -14.54
C ASN A 201 12.46 -18.24 -14.48
N PHE A 202 11.66 -17.38 -13.84
CA PHE A 202 12.00 -16.01 -13.54
C PHE A 202 11.66 -15.67 -12.09
N SER A 203 12.27 -14.62 -11.54
CA SER A 203 11.93 -14.03 -10.27
C SER A 203 11.48 -12.60 -10.51
N PHE A 204 10.24 -12.30 -10.15
CA PHE A 204 9.78 -10.93 -9.97
C PHE A 204 10.12 -10.48 -8.55
N PHE A 205 10.79 -9.35 -8.42
CA PHE A 205 11.17 -8.78 -7.14
C PHE A 205 10.76 -7.31 -7.06
N VAL A 206 10.59 -6.85 -5.83
CA VAL A 206 10.36 -5.45 -5.49
C VAL A 206 11.56 -4.91 -4.72
N MET A 207 11.71 -3.61 -4.66
CA MET A 207 12.80 -2.94 -3.98
C MET A 207 12.32 -1.65 -3.30
N GLY A 208 13.26 -0.85 -2.77
CA GLY A 208 12.91 0.38 -2.07
C GLY A 208 11.94 0.13 -0.90
N SER A 209 10.98 1.04 -0.71
CA SER A 209 10.05 0.97 0.43
C SER A 209 9.15 -0.27 0.40
N GLU A 210 8.85 -0.80 -0.79
CA GLU A 210 8.06 -2.02 -0.98
C GLU A 210 8.87 -3.26 -0.59
N GLY A 211 10.14 -3.27 -0.98
CA GLY A 211 11.12 -4.28 -0.58
C GLY A 211 11.28 -4.38 0.94
N ARG A 212 11.25 -3.24 1.64
CA ARG A 212 11.35 -3.18 3.10
C ARG A 212 10.04 -3.41 3.86
N ARG A 213 8.90 -3.47 3.16
CA ARG A 213 7.55 -3.56 3.76
C ARG A 213 7.20 -2.38 4.67
N GLU A 214 7.53 -1.18 4.22
CA GLU A 214 7.40 0.06 5.01
C GLU A 214 6.41 1.07 4.40
N GLN A 215 5.56 0.59 3.48
CA GLN A 215 4.60 1.42 2.76
C GLN A 215 3.27 1.51 3.50
N PHE A 216 2.67 2.71 3.47
CA PHE A 216 1.37 2.96 4.06
C PHE A 216 0.33 3.50 3.08
N LEU A 217 0.73 4.12 1.97
CA LEU A 217 -0.15 4.82 1.04
C LEU A 217 0.21 4.47 -0.40
N ARG A 218 -0.50 5.10 -1.37
CA ARG A 218 -0.23 4.98 -2.81
C ARG A 218 1.28 4.95 -3.08
N THR A 219 1.73 3.88 -3.71
CA THR A 219 3.15 3.61 -3.92
C THR A 219 3.55 3.80 -5.37
N ASP A 220 4.78 4.26 -5.54
CA ASP A 220 5.52 4.17 -6.79
C ASP A 220 5.83 2.69 -7.07
N GLN A 221 6.06 2.36 -8.32
CA GLN A 221 6.49 1.03 -8.72
C GLN A 221 8.00 0.89 -8.57
N ASP A 222 8.48 0.07 -7.65
CA ASP A 222 9.92 -0.23 -7.51
C ASP A 222 10.14 -1.74 -7.68
N ASN A 223 10.33 -2.20 -8.91
CA ASN A 223 10.34 -3.64 -9.23
C ASN A 223 11.26 -4.03 -10.39
N GLY A 224 11.57 -5.32 -10.47
CA GLY A 224 12.43 -5.89 -11.51
C GLY A 224 12.20 -7.39 -11.74
N ILE A 225 12.75 -7.90 -12.84
CA ILE A 225 12.71 -9.30 -13.24
C ILE A 225 14.14 -9.85 -13.40
N ILE A 226 14.34 -11.06 -12.88
CA ILE A 226 15.54 -11.88 -13.09
C ILE A 226 15.10 -13.16 -13.81
N PHE A 227 15.68 -13.48 -14.97
CA PHE A 227 15.40 -14.73 -15.69
C PHE A 227 16.68 -15.51 -16.00
N THR A 228 16.56 -16.73 -16.52
CA THR A 228 17.73 -17.61 -16.79
C THR A 228 18.05 -17.73 -18.27
N ASN A 229 17.10 -18.20 -19.10
CA ASN A 229 17.34 -18.38 -20.53
C ASN A 229 17.28 -17.04 -21.27
N LYS A 230 18.40 -16.65 -21.90
CA LYS A 230 18.51 -15.42 -22.71
C LYS A 230 17.64 -15.47 -23.98
N GLU A 231 17.29 -16.65 -24.48
CA GLU A 231 16.39 -16.82 -25.63
C GLU A 231 14.97 -16.31 -25.31
N ASN A 232 14.55 -16.36 -24.04
CA ASN A 232 13.23 -15.91 -23.59
C ASN A 232 13.23 -14.43 -23.17
N ARG A 233 14.27 -13.66 -23.48
CA ARG A 233 14.41 -12.26 -23.05
C ARG A 233 13.21 -11.41 -23.48
N ASP A 234 12.77 -11.57 -24.72
CA ASP A 234 11.68 -10.76 -25.28
C ASP A 234 10.34 -11.05 -24.58
N ASP A 235 10.07 -12.31 -24.23
CA ASP A 235 8.90 -12.70 -23.44
C ASP A 235 8.88 -11.96 -22.09
N PHE A 236 10.00 -11.89 -21.39
CA PHE A 236 10.07 -11.22 -20.08
C PHE A 236 10.01 -9.70 -20.19
N ILE A 237 10.47 -9.11 -21.29
CA ILE A 237 10.32 -7.68 -21.56
C ILE A 237 8.86 -7.32 -21.82
N VAL A 238 8.18 -8.13 -22.65
CA VAL A 238 6.74 -7.94 -22.91
C VAL A 238 5.94 -8.15 -21.62
N LEU A 239 6.30 -9.15 -20.80
CA LEU A 239 5.73 -9.34 -19.47
C LEU A 239 5.92 -8.11 -18.58
N GLY A 240 7.14 -7.57 -18.52
CA GLY A 240 7.46 -6.38 -17.73
C GLY A 240 6.61 -5.17 -18.14
N LYS A 241 6.54 -4.88 -19.44
CA LYS A 241 5.71 -3.80 -20.00
C LYS A 241 4.23 -4.00 -19.68
N GLU A 242 3.69 -5.21 -19.80
CA GLU A 242 2.29 -5.50 -19.52
C GLU A 242 1.95 -5.38 -18.02
N VAL A 243 2.83 -5.86 -17.13
CA VAL A 243 2.65 -5.71 -15.66
C VAL A 243 2.68 -4.24 -15.28
N HIS A 244 3.67 -3.49 -15.77
CA HIS A 244 3.81 -2.06 -15.52
C HIS A 244 2.55 -1.28 -15.96
N ARG A 245 2.09 -1.51 -17.20
CA ARG A 245 0.86 -0.92 -17.74
C ARG A 245 -0.35 -1.26 -16.87
N SER A 246 -0.49 -2.51 -16.45
CA SER A 246 -1.63 -2.96 -15.63
C SER A 246 -1.62 -2.32 -14.24
N LEU A 247 -0.45 -2.13 -13.63
CA LEU A 247 -0.36 -1.45 -12.33
C LEU A 247 -0.74 0.03 -12.42
N LEU A 248 -0.35 0.71 -13.50
CA LEU A 248 -0.80 2.09 -13.76
C LEU A 248 -2.32 2.17 -13.92
N GLU A 249 -2.92 1.21 -14.65
CA GLU A 249 -4.37 1.11 -14.85
C GLU A 249 -5.13 0.85 -13.53
N ILE A 250 -4.56 0.04 -12.64
CA ILE A 250 -5.10 -0.23 -11.29
C ILE A 250 -5.04 1.04 -10.42
N GLY A 251 -4.06 1.91 -10.62
CA GLY A 251 -3.91 3.18 -9.91
C GLY A 251 -2.60 3.35 -9.12
N PHE A 252 -1.60 2.48 -9.32
CA PHE A 252 -0.25 2.70 -8.79
C PHE A 252 0.37 3.94 -9.44
N ALA A 253 1.28 4.61 -8.72
CA ALA A 253 2.03 5.70 -9.31
C ALA A 253 3.19 5.13 -10.14
N ASP A 254 3.62 5.87 -11.17
CA ASP A 254 4.87 5.55 -11.85
C ASP A 254 6.07 5.95 -10.99
N CYS A 255 7.23 5.33 -11.22
CA CYS A 255 8.46 5.70 -10.54
C CYS A 255 9.20 6.78 -11.34
N PRO A 256 9.40 7.99 -10.80
CA PRO A 256 10.10 9.07 -11.52
C PRO A 256 11.55 8.71 -11.91
N ALA A 257 12.15 7.76 -11.20
CA ALA A 257 13.51 7.28 -11.46
C ALA A 257 13.55 5.98 -12.29
N SER A 258 12.40 5.54 -12.82
CA SER A 258 12.29 4.41 -13.75
C SER A 258 12.84 3.07 -13.22
N TYR A 259 12.79 2.85 -11.90
CA TYR A 259 13.09 1.56 -11.24
C TYR A 259 11.95 0.54 -11.41
N THR A 260 11.48 0.35 -12.64
CA THR A 260 10.29 -0.45 -12.96
C THR A 260 10.58 -1.51 -14.02
N VAL A 261 9.79 -2.59 -14.04
CA VAL A 261 9.82 -3.60 -15.11
C VAL A 261 9.35 -3.07 -16.47
N GLY A 262 8.79 -1.85 -16.53
CA GLY A 262 8.54 -1.15 -17.79
C GLY A 262 9.83 -0.67 -18.47
N ASN A 263 10.89 -0.47 -17.67
CA ASN A 263 12.23 -0.18 -18.13
C ASN A 263 13.02 -1.49 -18.31
N GLU A 264 13.45 -1.78 -19.54
CA GLU A 264 14.19 -3.01 -19.86
C GLU A 264 15.51 -3.15 -19.08
N ASN A 265 16.03 -2.05 -18.53
CA ASN A 265 17.18 -2.12 -17.64
C ASN A 265 16.91 -2.88 -16.34
N PHE A 266 15.65 -3.06 -15.94
CA PHE A 266 15.27 -3.85 -14.77
C PHE A 266 14.72 -5.23 -15.13
N VAL A 267 14.79 -5.62 -16.40
CA VAL A 267 14.43 -6.93 -16.91
C VAL A 267 15.68 -7.58 -17.51
N LYS A 268 16.41 -8.33 -16.68
CA LYS A 268 17.71 -8.88 -17.05
C LYS A 268 17.84 -10.37 -16.72
N SER A 269 18.73 -11.04 -17.45
CA SER A 269 19.12 -12.40 -17.08
C SER A 269 19.89 -12.38 -15.75
N LEU A 270 20.03 -13.55 -15.11
CA LEU A 270 20.82 -13.70 -13.89
C LEU A 270 22.26 -13.20 -14.09
N ASP A 271 22.91 -13.60 -15.18
CA ASP A 271 24.30 -13.23 -15.46
C ASP A 271 24.43 -11.72 -15.66
N ASP A 272 23.51 -11.11 -16.41
CA ASP A 272 23.54 -9.67 -16.65
C ASP A 272 23.28 -8.87 -15.36
N TRP A 273 22.43 -9.37 -14.45
CA TRP A 273 22.25 -8.78 -13.13
C TRP A 273 23.53 -8.87 -12.29
N LEU A 274 24.23 -10.02 -12.31
CA LEU A 274 25.49 -10.19 -11.59
C LEU A 274 26.57 -9.23 -12.13
N SER A 275 26.71 -9.11 -13.45
CA SER A 275 27.63 -8.15 -14.07
C SER A 275 27.24 -6.70 -13.77
N THR A 276 25.94 -6.38 -13.73
CA THR A 276 25.44 -5.03 -13.41
C THR A 276 25.84 -4.61 -11.99
N ILE A 277 25.59 -5.46 -11.00
CA ILE A 277 25.93 -5.13 -9.60
C ILE A 277 27.44 -5.07 -9.37
N GLU A 278 28.21 -5.88 -10.09
CA GLU A 278 29.68 -5.81 -10.06
C GLU A 278 30.16 -4.47 -10.61
N HIS A 279 29.68 -4.06 -11.79
CA HIS A 279 30.02 -2.77 -12.39
C HIS A 279 29.72 -1.60 -11.44
N TRP A 280 28.51 -1.55 -10.87
CA TRP A 280 28.14 -0.50 -9.92
C TRP A 280 29.06 -0.47 -8.70
N SER A 281 29.49 -1.64 -8.23
CA SER A 281 30.36 -1.78 -7.07
C SER A 281 31.81 -1.35 -7.31
N TYR A 282 32.26 -1.29 -8.57
CA TYR A 282 33.59 -0.81 -8.94
C TYR A 282 33.61 0.66 -9.39
N SER A 283 32.57 1.09 -10.12
CA SER A 283 32.43 2.47 -10.60
C SER A 283 32.18 3.46 -9.46
N LEU A 284 31.26 3.11 -8.54
CA LEU A 284 30.89 3.92 -7.38
C LEU A 284 30.55 5.39 -7.70
N SER A 285 30.03 5.65 -8.91
CA SER A 285 29.46 6.96 -9.24
C SER A 285 28.25 7.27 -8.35
N ALA A 286 27.85 8.54 -8.24
CA ALA A 286 26.68 8.93 -7.44
C ALA A 286 25.41 8.15 -7.83
N ASN A 287 25.23 7.90 -9.13
CA ASN A 287 24.10 7.12 -9.64
C ASN A 287 24.22 5.62 -9.28
N ASP A 288 25.43 5.06 -9.35
CA ASP A 288 25.67 3.65 -9.01
C ASP A 288 25.48 3.37 -7.52
N LEU A 289 25.91 4.31 -6.66
CA LEU A 289 25.67 4.25 -5.22
C LEU A 289 24.17 4.29 -4.92
N LEU A 290 23.42 5.16 -5.59
CA LEU A 290 21.97 5.18 -5.49
C LEU A 290 21.34 3.86 -5.95
N ASN A 291 21.81 3.29 -7.06
CA ASN A 291 21.34 1.98 -7.54
C ASN A 291 21.59 0.89 -6.49
N LEU A 292 22.82 0.80 -5.95
CA LEU A 292 23.20 -0.15 -4.90
C LEU A 292 22.33 -0.01 -3.64
N PHE A 293 21.99 1.22 -3.27
CA PHE A 293 21.04 1.49 -2.19
C PHE A 293 19.64 0.95 -2.50
N VAL A 294 19.11 1.23 -3.69
CA VAL A 294 17.76 0.77 -4.05
C VAL A 294 17.71 -0.76 -4.13
N ILE A 295 18.66 -1.41 -4.80
CA ILE A 295 18.71 -2.88 -4.92
C ILE A 295 19.09 -3.59 -3.60
N GLY A 296 19.70 -2.90 -2.64
CA GLY A 296 19.94 -3.45 -1.31
C GLY A 296 18.65 -3.88 -0.58
N ASP A 297 17.49 -3.39 -1.02
CA ASP A 297 16.18 -3.72 -0.47
C ASP A 297 15.42 -4.79 -1.27
N MET A 298 16.06 -5.44 -2.26
CA MET A 298 15.39 -6.42 -3.11
C MET A 298 14.69 -7.53 -2.31
N ARG A 299 13.41 -7.74 -2.59
CA ARG A 299 12.58 -8.79 -1.99
C ARG A 299 11.80 -9.52 -3.07
N HIS A 300 11.81 -10.84 -3.01
CA HIS A 300 11.08 -11.69 -3.94
C HIS A 300 9.56 -11.57 -3.72
N VAL A 301 8.79 -11.57 -4.82
CA VAL A 301 7.32 -11.55 -4.79
C VAL A 301 6.71 -12.73 -5.54
N TYR A 302 7.25 -13.08 -6.72
CA TYR A 302 6.66 -14.13 -7.57
C TYR A 302 7.72 -14.88 -8.38
N GLY A 303 7.50 -16.19 -8.60
CA GLY A 303 8.35 -17.06 -9.42
C GLY A 303 9.44 -17.79 -8.63
N ASN A 304 10.62 -17.97 -9.22
CA ASN A 304 11.73 -18.71 -8.65
C ASN A 304 12.63 -17.83 -7.75
N SER A 305 12.41 -17.89 -6.44
CA SER A 305 13.15 -17.10 -5.44
C SER A 305 14.66 -17.36 -5.43
N ASN A 306 15.14 -18.52 -5.91
CA ASN A 306 16.57 -18.85 -5.93
C ASN A 306 17.38 -17.91 -6.83
N LEU A 307 16.78 -17.37 -7.89
CA LEU A 307 17.45 -16.41 -8.78
C LEU A 307 17.80 -15.12 -8.04
N LEU A 308 16.85 -14.58 -7.28
CA LEU A 308 17.09 -13.41 -6.45
C LEU A 308 18.14 -13.68 -5.37
N LEU A 309 18.08 -14.86 -4.73
CA LEU A 309 19.04 -15.23 -3.69
C LEU A 309 20.49 -15.22 -4.20
N LYS A 310 20.73 -15.62 -5.45
CA LYS A 310 22.08 -15.57 -6.06
C LYS A 310 22.58 -14.13 -6.22
N VAL A 311 21.75 -13.23 -6.76
CA VAL A 311 22.09 -11.80 -6.90
C VAL A 311 22.37 -11.17 -5.54
N ARG A 312 21.49 -11.43 -4.55
CA ARG A 312 21.67 -10.91 -3.18
C ARG A 312 22.95 -11.42 -2.52
N LYS A 313 23.27 -12.71 -2.65
CA LYS A 313 24.53 -13.28 -2.13
C LYS A 313 25.74 -12.57 -2.72
N ARG A 314 25.73 -12.30 -4.03
CA ARG A 314 26.82 -11.56 -4.69
C ARG A 314 26.92 -10.12 -4.19
N LEU A 315 25.79 -9.41 -4.08
CA LEU A 315 25.76 -8.04 -3.54
C LEU A 315 26.37 -7.97 -2.13
N HIS A 316 25.96 -8.86 -1.23
CA HIS A 316 26.56 -8.95 0.11
C HIS A 316 28.05 -9.25 0.08
N SER A 317 28.50 -10.12 -0.84
CA SER A 317 29.92 -10.42 -1.00
C SER A 317 30.73 -9.20 -1.45
N LEU A 318 30.19 -8.38 -2.35
CA LEU A 318 30.84 -7.16 -2.84
C LEU A 318 30.96 -6.13 -1.71
N CYS A 319 29.89 -5.90 -0.95
CA CYS A 319 29.87 -4.96 0.17
C CYS A 319 30.72 -5.40 1.38
N ARG A 320 31.37 -6.57 1.35
CA ARG A 320 32.42 -6.94 2.34
C ARG A 320 33.76 -6.29 2.05
N ASN A 321 34.00 -5.85 0.82
CA ASN A 321 35.19 -5.09 0.47
C ASN A 321 35.17 -3.74 1.20
N GLU A 322 36.29 -3.40 1.84
CA GLU A 322 36.38 -2.22 2.70
C GLU A 322 36.19 -0.92 1.91
N HIS A 323 36.78 -0.81 0.72
CA HIS A 323 36.66 0.38 -0.12
C HIS A 323 35.22 0.64 -0.55
N ILE A 324 34.53 -0.40 -1.02
CA ILE A 324 33.12 -0.34 -1.43
C ILE A 324 32.24 0.05 -0.24
N PHE A 325 32.45 -0.59 0.91
CA PHE A 325 31.71 -0.30 2.13
C PHE A 325 31.88 1.16 2.58
N VAL A 326 33.11 1.65 2.65
CA VAL A 326 33.42 3.03 3.06
C VAL A 326 32.74 4.04 2.13
N LYS A 327 32.83 3.84 0.81
CA LYS A 327 32.21 4.73 -0.17
C LYS A 327 30.69 4.72 -0.10
N MET A 328 30.08 3.55 0.08
CA MET A 328 28.64 3.44 0.31
C MET A 328 28.22 4.08 1.64
N LEU A 329 29.03 3.94 2.70
CA LEU A 329 28.73 4.51 4.01
C LEU A 329 28.80 6.03 3.96
N GLU A 330 29.86 6.59 3.39
CA GLU A 330 30.03 8.04 3.15
C GLU A 330 28.79 8.63 2.46
N ALA A 331 28.41 8.09 1.30
CA ALA A 331 27.22 8.56 0.58
C ALA A 331 25.89 8.35 1.34
N SER A 332 25.83 7.38 2.26
CA SER A 332 24.65 7.18 3.10
C SER A 332 24.56 8.16 4.27
N LEU A 333 25.66 8.84 4.61
CA LEU A 333 25.71 9.85 5.67
C LEU A 333 25.50 11.28 5.14
N ASP A 334 25.60 11.50 3.83
CA ASP A 334 25.35 12.80 3.16
C ASP A 334 23.89 13.29 3.30
N PHE A 335 22.95 12.43 3.70
CA PHE A 335 21.57 12.84 3.96
C PHE A 335 21.49 13.77 5.17
N SER A 336 21.26 15.07 4.91
CA SER A 336 21.21 16.12 5.92
C SER A 336 20.09 15.93 6.95
N VAL A 337 20.42 16.10 8.23
CA VAL A 337 19.45 16.09 9.34
C VAL A 337 19.35 17.49 9.96
N PRO A 338 18.23 18.20 9.81
CA PRO A 338 18.07 19.53 10.37
C PRO A 338 17.84 19.47 11.89
N SER A 339 18.51 20.32 12.68
CA SER A 339 18.38 20.28 14.14
C SER A 339 17.06 20.85 14.67
N LYS A 340 16.59 21.99 14.12
CA LYS A 340 15.34 22.67 14.54
C LYS A 340 14.56 23.21 13.33
N PRO A 341 14.01 22.33 12.49
CA PRO A 341 13.33 22.75 11.28
C PRO A 341 12.00 23.44 11.58
N LYS A 342 11.69 24.53 10.88
CA LYS A 342 10.32 25.07 10.82
C LYS A 342 9.41 24.18 9.95
N LYS A 343 9.97 23.71 8.82
CA LYS A 343 9.36 22.74 7.90
C LYS A 343 10.38 21.65 7.61
N ILE A 344 9.93 20.41 7.47
CA ILE A 344 10.80 19.27 7.23
C ILE A 344 10.15 18.30 6.24
N ASP A 345 10.93 17.79 5.28
CA ASP A 345 10.55 16.63 4.49
C ASP A 345 10.85 15.36 5.30
N LEU A 346 9.80 14.71 5.82
CA LEU A 346 9.95 13.56 6.71
C LEU A 346 10.58 12.34 6.02
N LYS A 347 10.47 12.22 4.70
CA LYS A 347 11.11 11.13 3.94
C LYS A 347 12.61 11.40 3.85
N ASN A 348 12.98 12.55 3.30
CA ASN A 348 14.37 12.83 2.92
C ASN A 348 15.25 13.33 4.06
N GLN A 349 14.69 14.05 5.03
CA GLN A 349 15.45 14.72 6.09
C GLN A 349 15.30 14.06 7.47
N ALA A 350 14.50 12.99 7.58
CA ALA A 350 14.30 12.27 8.84
C ALA A 350 14.41 10.75 8.68
N LEU A 351 13.63 10.13 7.78
CA LEU A 351 13.63 8.67 7.60
C LEU A 351 14.86 8.15 6.84
N LEU A 352 15.23 8.76 5.70
CA LEU A 352 16.39 8.34 4.90
C LEU A 352 17.72 8.37 5.68
N PRO A 353 18.00 9.39 6.52
CA PRO A 353 19.16 9.40 7.41
C PRO A 353 19.30 8.20 8.36
N ILE A 354 18.21 7.49 8.67
CA ILE A 354 18.25 6.20 9.37
C ILE A 354 18.40 5.05 8.37
N ILE A 355 17.55 5.03 7.35
CA ILE A 355 17.39 3.89 6.44
C ILE A 355 18.68 3.63 5.65
N ALA A 356 19.31 4.66 5.12
CA ALA A 356 20.46 4.51 4.23
C ALA A 356 21.68 3.91 4.97
N PRO A 357 22.13 4.43 6.13
CA PRO A 357 23.25 3.83 6.85
C PRO A 357 22.94 2.42 7.36
N ILE A 358 21.73 2.17 7.87
CA ILE A 358 21.30 0.83 8.31
C ILE A 358 21.35 -0.17 7.16
N ARG A 359 20.95 0.24 5.94
CA ARG A 359 21.07 -0.60 4.75
C ARG A 359 22.52 -0.95 4.43
N VAL A 360 23.42 0.04 4.44
CA VAL A 360 24.85 -0.19 4.15
C VAL A 360 25.48 -1.14 5.16
N LEU A 361 25.23 -0.91 6.46
CA LEU A 361 25.67 -1.83 7.52
C LEU A 361 25.10 -3.23 7.32
N SER A 362 23.83 -3.35 6.94
CA SER A 362 23.20 -4.65 6.69
C SER A 362 23.85 -5.41 5.55
N LEU A 363 24.20 -4.72 4.46
CA LEU A 363 24.94 -5.31 3.35
C LEU A 363 26.33 -5.79 3.81
N ARG A 364 27.08 -4.94 4.52
CA ARG A 364 28.43 -5.22 5.05
C ARG A 364 28.48 -6.42 5.98
N PHE A 365 27.53 -6.50 6.92
CA PHE A 365 27.53 -7.48 8.01
C PHE A 365 26.67 -8.72 7.72
N GLY A 366 26.18 -8.87 6.49
CA GLY A 366 25.49 -10.07 6.02
C GLY A 366 24.10 -10.25 6.66
N ILE A 367 23.33 -9.17 6.77
CA ILE A 367 21.95 -9.17 7.27
C ILE A 367 21.01 -9.25 6.08
N HIS A 368 20.20 -10.29 6.01
CA HIS A 368 19.35 -10.58 4.85
C HIS A 368 17.94 -10.00 4.98
N GLU A 369 17.56 -9.54 6.16
CA GLU A 369 16.35 -8.78 6.42
C GLU A 369 16.34 -7.48 5.59
N THR A 370 15.18 -7.11 5.07
CA THR A 370 15.02 -5.87 4.30
C THR A 370 14.39 -4.75 5.13
N ASN A 371 13.50 -5.09 6.05
CA ASN A 371 12.86 -4.10 6.93
C ASN A 371 13.89 -3.39 7.82
N THR A 372 13.76 -2.07 7.97
CA THR A 372 14.73 -1.24 8.71
C THR A 372 14.82 -1.61 10.18
N LEU A 373 13.69 -1.90 10.84
CA LEU A 373 13.68 -2.26 12.26
C LEU A 373 14.26 -3.65 12.49
N ASP A 374 13.95 -4.61 11.60
CA ASP A 374 14.53 -5.95 11.66
C ASP A 374 16.05 -5.92 11.45
N ARG A 375 16.52 -5.08 10.51
CA ARG A 375 17.96 -4.82 10.29
C ARG A 375 18.62 -4.23 11.53
N ILE A 376 18.01 -3.23 12.16
CA ILE A 376 18.51 -2.62 13.41
C ILE A 376 18.66 -3.68 14.51
N GLU A 377 17.66 -4.57 14.66
CA GLU A 377 17.72 -5.67 15.62
C GLU A 377 18.84 -6.67 15.31
N LYS A 378 19.01 -7.04 14.03
CA LYS A 378 20.08 -7.95 13.60
C LYS A 378 21.47 -7.34 13.76
N LEU A 379 21.62 -6.03 13.58
CA LEU A 379 22.86 -5.30 13.85
C LEU A 379 23.21 -5.29 15.34
N LYS A 380 22.21 -5.26 16.22
CA LYS A 380 22.39 -5.44 17.67
C LYS A 380 22.86 -6.86 17.99
N GLU A 381 22.21 -7.88 17.45
CA GLU A 381 22.59 -9.29 17.65
C GLU A 381 24.05 -9.54 17.23
N LYS A 382 24.49 -8.92 16.13
CA LYS A 382 25.87 -8.96 15.64
C LYS A 382 26.84 -8.01 16.38
N LYS A 383 26.39 -7.32 17.42
CA LYS A 383 27.17 -6.34 18.21
C LYS A 383 27.77 -5.20 17.37
N VAL A 384 27.19 -4.90 16.21
CA VAL A 384 27.59 -3.76 15.38
C VAL A 384 27.12 -2.45 16.01
N LEU A 385 25.91 -2.46 16.58
CA LEU A 385 25.29 -1.35 17.30
C LEU A 385 25.06 -1.73 18.76
N SER A 386 25.15 -0.76 19.67
CA SER A 386 24.87 -0.95 21.09
C SER A 386 23.35 -1.07 21.35
N LYS A 387 22.98 -1.66 22.48
CA LYS A 387 21.57 -1.79 22.90
C LYS A 387 20.89 -0.42 23.05
N GLU A 388 21.62 0.58 23.54
CA GLU A 388 21.16 1.96 23.73
C GLU A 388 20.79 2.60 22.40
N ILE A 389 21.73 2.67 21.45
CA ILE A 389 21.51 3.21 20.10
C ILE A 389 20.33 2.52 19.41
N VAL A 390 20.26 1.19 19.53
CA VAL A 390 19.17 0.41 18.93
C VAL A 390 17.81 0.79 19.54
N THR A 391 17.75 0.99 20.85
CA THR A 391 16.50 1.38 21.53
C THR A 391 16.05 2.75 21.06
N ASP A 392 16.97 3.73 21.04
CA ASP A 392 16.67 5.11 20.66
C ASP A 392 16.28 5.23 19.19
N LEU A 393 17.01 4.56 18.29
CA LEU A 393 16.68 4.53 16.85
C LEU A 393 15.32 3.91 16.57
N LYS A 394 14.95 2.83 17.28
CA LYS A 394 13.64 2.19 17.06
C LYS A 394 12.51 3.11 17.50
N VAL A 395 12.66 3.78 18.65
CA VAL A 395 11.69 4.76 19.15
C VAL A 395 11.54 5.93 18.18
N ALA A 396 12.66 6.53 17.77
CA ALA A 396 12.68 7.62 16.80
C ALA A 396 12.05 7.20 15.46
N TYR A 397 12.45 6.04 14.91
CA TYR A 397 11.94 5.55 13.63
C TYR A 397 10.43 5.31 13.65
N LEU A 398 9.91 4.63 14.68
CA LEU A 398 8.47 4.36 14.80
C LEU A 398 7.66 5.66 14.91
N PHE A 399 8.14 6.62 15.70
CA PHE A 399 7.53 7.94 15.80
C PHE A 399 7.54 8.67 14.46
N LEU A 400 8.69 8.72 13.77
CA LEU A 400 8.84 9.36 12.46
C LEU A 400 7.95 8.72 11.40
N LYS A 401 7.82 7.38 11.38
CA LYS A 401 6.92 6.67 10.47
C LYS A 401 5.46 7.01 10.74
N ASN A 402 5.06 7.14 11.99
CA ASN A 402 3.70 7.53 12.35
C ASN A 402 3.39 8.95 11.86
N ILE A 403 4.21 9.94 12.21
CA ILE A 403 3.98 11.32 11.75
C ILE A 403 4.09 11.45 10.22
N HIS A 404 4.96 10.67 9.57
CA HIS A 404 5.09 10.63 8.12
C HIS A 404 3.81 10.13 7.46
N PHE A 405 3.23 9.04 7.97
CA PHE A 405 1.95 8.53 7.49
C PHE A 405 0.84 9.57 7.63
N LEU A 406 0.64 10.13 8.83
CA LEU A 406 -0.42 11.14 9.06
C LEU A 406 -0.22 12.40 8.21
N THR A 407 1.03 12.83 8.00
CA THR A 407 1.37 13.95 7.12
C THR A 407 0.98 13.65 5.67
N GLN A 408 1.33 12.47 5.16
CA GLN A 408 0.98 12.08 3.80
C GLN A 408 -0.54 12.00 3.61
N VAL A 409 -1.26 11.41 4.56
CA VAL A 409 -2.74 11.36 4.53
C VAL A 409 -3.32 12.77 4.42
N LYS A 410 -2.92 13.67 5.32
CA LYS A 410 -3.39 15.05 5.33
C LYS A 410 -3.12 15.74 4.00
N ASN A 411 -1.88 15.68 3.53
CA ASN A 411 -1.42 16.37 2.34
C ASN A 411 -2.08 15.84 1.06
N ILE A 412 -2.30 14.53 0.97
CA ILE A 412 -3.05 13.91 -0.15
C ILE A 412 -4.51 14.37 -0.13
N ARG A 413 -5.16 14.39 1.04
CA ARG A 413 -6.56 14.86 1.16
C ARG A 413 -6.72 16.34 0.76
N THR A 414 -5.69 17.15 0.96
CA THR A 414 -5.69 18.57 0.58
C THR A 414 -5.05 18.85 -0.78
N ASN A 415 -4.73 17.82 -1.57
CA ASN A 415 -4.05 17.94 -2.87
C ASN A 415 -2.76 18.78 -2.82
N ALA A 416 -1.98 18.68 -1.75
CA ALA A 416 -0.72 19.42 -1.62
C ALA A 416 0.36 18.82 -2.54
N GLU A 417 1.16 19.68 -3.19
CA GLU A 417 2.25 19.25 -4.09
C GLU A 417 3.31 18.41 -3.37
N LYS A 418 3.69 18.82 -2.14
CA LYS A 418 4.74 18.16 -1.36
C LYS A 418 4.16 17.25 -0.30
N ILE A 419 3.89 16.00 -0.68
CA ILE A 419 3.20 15.02 0.18
C ILE A 419 3.94 14.68 1.48
N ASN A 420 5.27 14.76 1.51
CA ASN A 420 6.11 14.40 2.68
C ASN A 420 6.44 15.59 3.59
N LEU A 421 6.03 16.81 3.22
CA LEU A 421 6.39 18.02 3.92
C LEU A 421 5.43 18.28 5.08
N ILE A 422 5.98 18.54 6.26
CA ILE A 422 5.22 18.96 7.45
C ILE A 422 5.68 20.34 7.91
N ASP A 423 4.74 21.16 8.39
CA ASP A 423 5.04 22.37 9.14
C ASP A 423 5.02 22.06 10.64
N VAL A 424 6.18 22.11 11.29
CA VAL A 424 6.36 21.56 12.65
C VAL A 424 5.49 22.26 13.69
N LYS A 425 5.29 23.59 13.56
CA LYS A 425 4.49 24.34 14.53
C LYS A 425 3.01 24.29 14.24
N LYS A 426 2.64 24.30 12.95
CA LYS A 426 1.24 24.32 12.53
C LYS A 426 0.58 22.94 12.65
N ASP A 427 1.35 21.88 12.40
CA ASP A 427 0.80 20.55 12.17
C ASP A 427 1.03 19.58 13.33
N LEU A 428 1.91 19.92 14.29
CA LEU A 428 2.19 19.08 15.45
C LEU A 428 1.88 19.80 16.77
N PRO A 429 1.28 19.08 17.75
CA PRO A 429 1.26 19.52 19.14
C PRO A 429 2.67 19.79 19.66
N LYS A 430 2.83 20.75 20.57
CA LYS A 430 4.13 21.17 21.15
C LYS A 430 4.98 19.99 21.65
N ILE A 431 4.36 19.00 22.27
CA ILE A 431 5.04 17.79 22.78
C ILE A 431 5.59 16.94 21.62
N LYS A 432 4.79 16.69 20.57
CA LYS A 432 5.24 15.95 19.38
C LYS A 432 6.32 16.71 18.59
N ALA A 433 6.22 18.04 18.52
CA ALA A 433 7.25 18.87 17.90
C ALA A 433 8.59 18.77 18.65
N LYS A 434 8.57 18.82 19.99
CA LYS A 434 9.77 18.62 20.80
C LYS A 434 10.36 17.23 20.61
N PHE A 435 9.52 16.20 20.59
CA PHE A 435 9.95 14.83 20.37
C PHE A 435 10.52 14.58 18.96
N LEU A 436 10.04 15.31 17.95
CA LEU A 436 10.64 15.34 16.62
C LEU A 436 12.06 15.92 16.66
N GLU A 437 12.27 17.06 17.32
CA GLU A 437 13.62 17.64 17.48
C GLU A 437 14.58 16.67 18.19
N ASP A 438 14.12 16.02 19.26
CA ASP A 438 14.93 15.05 20.00
C ASP A 438 15.22 13.80 19.15
N SER A 439 14.25 13.32 18.37
CA SER A 439 14.46 12.23 17.41
C SER A 439 15.50 12.57 16.34
N LEU A 440 15.47 13.80 15.81
CA LEU A 440 16.46 14.27 14.82
C LEU A 440 17.86 14.35 15.43
N LYS A 441 17.98 14.79 16.70
CA LYS A 441 19.25 14.79 17.44
C LYS A 441 19.83 13.38 17.58
N THR A 442 19.00 12.40 17.98
CA THR A 442 19.40 10.99 18.06
C THR A 442 19.93 10.47 16.71
N ILE A 443 19.28 10.83 15.61
CA ILE A 443 19.72 10.43 14.26
C ILE A 443 21.09 11.04 13.92
N SER A 444 21.28 12.34 14.21
CA SER A 444 22.58 13.00 14.00
C SER A 444 23.69 12.37 14.84
N GLU A 445 23.40 12.03 16.11
CA GLU A 445 24.36 11.33 16.99
C GLU A 445 24.71 9.94 16.46
N PHE A 446 23.73 9.22 15.91
CA PHE A 446 23.96 7.95 15.23
C PHE A 446 24.85 8.08 13.99
N GLN A 447 24.59 9.06 13.10
CA GLN A 447 25.42 9.31 11.93
C GLN A 447 26.87 9.65 12.32
N ASN A 448 27.06 10.54 13.30
CA ASN A 448 28.38 10.91 13.84
C ASN A 448 29.13 9.71 14.43
N LEU A 449 28.40 8.80 15.08
CA LEU A 449 29.00 7.57 15.62
C LEU A 449 29.51 6.65 14.50
N LEU A 450 28.75 6.50 13.41
CA LEU A 450 29.16 5.69 12.27
C LEU A 450 30.38 6.29 11.57
N GLU A 451 30.39 7.61 11.38
CA GLU A 451 31.52 8.34 10.82
C GLU A 451 32.79 8.10 11.65
N LYS A 452 32.73 8.30 12.97
CA LYS A 452 33.85 8.04 13.90
C LYS A 452 34.31 6.59 13.87
N LYS A 453 33.37 5.65 13.85
CA LYS A 453 33.68 4.22 13.95
C LYS A 453 34.30 3.66 12.67
N PHE A 454 33.82 4.08 11.50
CA PHE A 454 34.13 3.42 10.23
C PHE A 454 34.87 4.31 9.23
N LEU A 455 34.71 5.64 9.26
CA LEU A 455 35.33 6.54 8.28
C LEU A 455 36.62 7.16 8.82
N PHE A 456 36.63 7.67 10.06
CA PHE A 456 37.84 8.26 10.66
C PHE A 456 39.01 7.27 10.74
N THR A 457 38.74 6.01 11.09
CA THR A 457 39.77 4.95 11.12
C THR A 457 40.38 4.70 9.74
N TYR A 458 39.59 4.85 8.67
CA TYR A 458 40.03 4.59 7.29
C TYR A 458 40.81 5.77 6.70
N PHE A 459 40.37 7.01 6.94
CA PHE A 459 41.03 8.20 6.42
C PHE A 459 42.17 8.71 7.31
N GLY A 460 42.19 8.37 8.60
CA GLY A 460 43.28 8.67 9.53
C GLY A 460 44.50 7.74 9.40
N MET A 461 44.43 6.71 8.55
CA MET A 461 45.53 5.80 8.20
C MET A 461 46.20 6.14 6.85
N ARG A 462 45.83 7.25 6.20
CA ARG A 462 46.45 7.73 4.95
C ARG A 462 47.35 8.93 5.18
#